data_AF-A0A1Y5FF77-F1
#
_entry.id   AF-A0A1Y5FF77-F1
#
_cell.length_a   1.000
_cell.length_b   1.000
_cell.length_c   1.000
_cell.angle_alpha   90.00
_cell.angle_beta   90.00
_cell.angle_gamma   90.00
#
_symmetry.space_group_name_H-M   'P 1'
#
loop_
_entity.id
_entity.type
_entity.pdbx_description
1 polymer ?
#
loop_
_entity_poly.entity_id
_entity_poly.type
_entity_poly.pdbx_seq_one_letter_code
_entity_poly.pdbx_strand_id
1 'polypeptide(L)'
;MKSLTFIKKLSLITFLSMNFINIAKAEYRVFQYYVKSRLKLPTDQRGYLVTSTLDPVSYLSYHGGNTSLKVDLLRSWTCKGHTGNYQELCRGPEENAGVFAQNESN
;
A
#
# COMPACT_ATOMS: atom_id res chain seq x y z
N MET A 1 -33.91 8.96 41.70
CA MET A 1 -34.43 8.63 40.34
C MET A 1 -33.71 9.33 39.18
N LYS A 2 -33.18 10.56 39.31
CA LYS A 2 -32.47 11.28 38.22
C LYS A 2 -31.14 10.62 37.76
N SER A 3 -30.45 9.90 38.66
CA SER A 3 -29.20 9.20 38.33
C SER A 3 -29.41 7.98 37.42
N LEU A 4 -30.53 7.25 37.60
CA LEU A 4 -30.84 6.07 36.78
C LEU A 4 -31.24 6.44 35.35
N THR A 5 -31.94 7.57 35.18
CA THR A 5 -32.27 8.09 33.84
C THR A 5 -31.03 8.66 33.13
N PHE A 6 -30.06 9.18 33.86
CA PHE A 6 -28.78 9.63 33.32
C PHE A 6 -27.92 8.46 32.80
N ILE A 7 -27.79 7.38 33.57
CA ILE A 7 -27.05 6.17 33.17
C ILE A 7 -27.69 5.52 31.93
N LYS A 8 -29.02 5.45 31.86
CA LYS A 8 -29.74 4.93 30.68
C LYS A 8 -29.49 5.77 29.43
N LYS A 9 -29.49 7.10 29.55
CA LYS A 9 -29.16 8.01 28.43
C LYS A 9 -27.70 7.86 28.00
N LEU A 10 -26.77 7.72 28.94
CA LEU A 10 -25.35 7.50 28.64
C LEU A 10 -25.13 6.16 27.91
N SER A 11 -25.74 5.08 28.39
CA SER A 11 -25.66 3.76 27.74
C SER A 11 -26.26 3.78 26.32
N LEU A 12 -27.38 4.49 26.13
CA LEU A 12 -27.99 4.66 24.79
C LEU A 12 -27.07 5.44 23.85
N ILE A 13 -26.42 6.51 24.32
CA ILE A 13 -25.47 7.30 23.52
C ILE A 13 -24.25 6.46 23.12
N THR A 14 -23.70 5.66 24.04
CA THR A 14 -22.58 4.76 23.74
C THR A 14 -22.96 3.67 22.75
N PHE A 15 -24.18 3.12 22.85
CA PHE A 15 -24.67 2.13 21.90
C PHE A 15 -24.89 2.74 20.50
N LEU A 16 -25.40 3.97 20.45
CA LEU A 16 -25.62 4.68 19.18
C LEU A 16 -24.30 5.05 18.49
N SER A 17 -23.26 5.43 19.25
CA SER A 17 -21.97 5.82 18.68
C SER A 17 -21.16 4.65 18.08
N MET A 18 -21.30 3.43 18.60
CA MET A 18 -20.61 2.25 18.06
C MET A 18 -21.02 1.87 16.64
N ASN A 19 -22.23 2.24 16.20
CA ASN A 19 -22.74 1.86 14.88
C ASN A 19 -22.15 2.69 13.71
N PHE A 20 -21.45 3.80 14.00
CA PHE A 20 -20.94 4.72 12.97
C PHE A 20 -19.50 4.42 12.48
N ILE A 21 -18.82 3.41 13.03
CA ILE A 21 -17.38 3.18 12.77
C ILE A 21 -17.12 2.54 11.38
N ASN A 22 -18.13 1.94 10.74
CA ASN A 22 -17.95 1.11 9.54
C ASN A 22 -17.77 1.87 8.21
N ILE A 23 -17.79 3.21 8.20
CA ILE A 23 -17.76 4.00 6.95
C ILE A 23 -16.31 4.34 6.52
N ALA A 24 -15.33 4.19 7.40
CA ALA A 24 -13.95 4.51 7.10
C ALA A 24 -13.30 3.41 6.22
N LYS A 25 -12.95 3.76 4.98
CA LYS A 25 -12.07 2.93 4.15
C LYS A 25 -10.62 3.30 4.46
N ALA A 26 -9.80 2.30 4.78
CA ALA A 26 -8.36 2.50 4.87
C ALA A 26 -7.80 2.96 3.51
N GLU A 27 -6.68 3.66 3.54
CA GLU A 27 -5.92 4.01 2.34
C GLU A 27 -4.49 3.53 2.52
N TYR A 28 -3.88 3.07 1.44
CA TYR A 28 -2.48 2.66 1.40
C TYR A 28 -1.81 3.19 0.16
N ARG A 29 -0.49 3.29 0.19
CA ARG A 29 0.31 3.75 -0.95
C ARG A 29 1.02 2.57 -1.60
N VAL A 30 1.03 2.54 -2.92
CA VAL A 30 1.81 1.61 -3.73
C VAL A 30 2.93 2.38 -4.41
N PHE A 31 4.09 1.76 -4.46
CA PHE A 31 5.29 2.27 -5.08
C PHE A 31 5.75 1.28 -6.14
N GLN A 32 6.19 1.78 -7.28
CA GLN A 32 6.88 0.99 -8.29
C GLN A 32 8.35 1.40 -8.35
N TYR A 33 9.20 0.40 -8.20
CA TYR A 33 10.65 0.54 -8.18
C TYR A 33 11.27 -0.13 -9.40
N TYR A 34 12.39 0.44 -9.82
CA TYR A 34 13.39 -0.29 -10.59
C TYR A 34 14.55 -0.65 -9.65
N VAL A 35 14.78 -1.95 -9.50
CA VAL A 35 15.75 -2.49 -8.54
C VAL A 35 16.93 -3.08 -9.28
N LYS A 36 18.14 -2.79 -8.80
CA LYS A 36 19.40 -3.30 -9.33
C LYS A 36 20.30 -3.79 -8.19
N SER A 37 20.99 -4.91 -8.40
CA SER A 37 22.05 -5.35 -7.49
C SER A 37 23.22 -4.37 -7.54
N ARG A 38 23.75 -4.01 -6.36
CA ARG A 38 25.04 -3.29 -6.24
C ARG A 38 26.21 -4.25 -6.10
N LEU A 39 25.92 -5.53 -5.84
CA LEU A 39 26.94 -6.57 -5.79
C LEU A 39 27.43 -6.84 -7.21
N LYS A 40 28.75 -6.76 -7.41
CA LYS A 40 29.38 -7.07 -8.70
C LYS A 40 29.48 -8.59 -8.89
N LEU A 41 28.33 -9.26 -8.91
CA LEU A 41 28.22 -10.67 -9.26
C LEU A 41 27.94 -10.78 -10.77
N PRO A 42 28.60 -11.70 -11.51
CA PRO A 42 28.45 -11.82 -12.96
C PRO A 42 27.00 -12.02 -13.44
N THR A 43 26.16 -12.63 -12.61
CA THR A 43 24.80 -13.04 -12.97
C THR A 43 23.72 -12.02 -12.61
N ASP A 44 24.05 -11.02 -11.78
CA ASP A 44 23.07 -10.26 -10.98
C ASP A 44 22.86 -8.80 -11.44
N GLN A 45 23.40 -8.44 -12.61
CA GLN A 45 23.36 -7.06 -13.11
C GLN A 45 22.05 -6.66 -13.79
N ARG A 46 21.12 -7.60 -13.99
CA ARG A 46 19.83 -7.32 -14.65
C ARG A 46 18.88 -6.68 -13.65
N GLY A 47 18.59 -5.40 -13.85
CA GLY A 47 17.58 -4.70 -13.05
C GLY A 47 16.16 -5.16 -13.41
N TYR A 48 15.26 -5.12 -12.44
CA TYR A 48 13.86 -5.54 -12.60
C TYR A 48 12.90 -4.52 -12.01
N LEU A 49 11.66 -4.55 -12.50
CA LEU A 49 10.56 -3.75 -11.97
C LEU A 49 9.84 -4.52 -10.87
N VAL A 50 9.48 -3.81 -9.80
CA VAL A 50 8.71 -4.40 -8.68
C VAL A 50 7.76 -3.37 -8.11
N THR A 51 6.58 -3.83 -7.72
CA THR A 51 5.59 -3.03 -7.01
C THR A 51 5.51 -3.47 -5.55
N SER A 52 5.50 -2.52 -4.62
CA SER A 52 5.44 -2.78 -3.18
C SER A 52 4.66 -1.69 -2.46
N THR A 53 4.19 -2.00 -1.26
CA THR A 53 3.57 -1.05 -0.33
C THR A 53 4.59 -0.43 0.62
N LEU A 54 5.82 -0.96 0.63
CA LEU A 54 6.93 -0.40 1.38
C LEU A 54 7.44 0.87 0.69
N ASP A 55 7.55 1.95 1.45
CA ASP A 55 8.20 3.18 1.00
C ASP A 55 9.70 2.91 0.70
N PRO A 56 10.39 3.82 0.00
CA PRO A 56 11.75 3.54 -0.49
C PRO A 56 12.74 3.18 0.63
N VAL A 57 12.59 3.78 1.82
CA VAL A 57 13.47 3.53 2.96
C VAL A 57 13.18 2.16 3.56
N SER A 58 11.90 1.84 3.74
CA SER A 58 11.45 0.54 4.26
C SER A 58 11.74 -0.62 3.31
N TYR A 59 11.57 -0.40 2.01
CA TYR A 59 11.90 -1.41 1.00
C TYR A 59 13.40 -1.72 1.03
N LEU A 60 14.22 -0.67 1.05
CA LEU A 60 15.66 -0.83 1.09
C LEU A 60 16.13 -1.54 2.37
N SER A 61 15.60 -1.18 3.54
CA SER A 61 15.97 -1.83 4.80
C SER A 61 15.55 -3.30 4.86
N TYR A 62 14.37 -3.64 4.36
CA TYR A 62 13.87 -5.02 4.30
C TYR A 62 14.71 -5.90 3.37
N HIS A 63 15.17 -5.35 2.24
CA HIS A 63 15.91 -6.09 1.21
C HIS A 63 17.44 -6.00 1.31
N GLY A 64 17.98 -5.77 2.51
CA GLY A 64 19.43 -5.87 2.77
C GLY A 64 20.22 -4.58 2.56
N GLY A 65 19.54 -3.43 2.46
CA GLY A 65 20.13 -2.11 2.56
C GLY A 65 20.83 -1.58 1.29
N ASN A 66 21.35 -0.35 1.42
CA ASN A 66 22.03 0.39 0.34
C ASN A 66 23.37 -0.22 -0.11
N THR A 67 23.89 -1.19 0.65
CA THR A 67 25.10 -1.94 0.30
C THR A 67 24.80 -3.05 -0.70
N SER A 68 23.58 -3.61 -0.66
CA SER A 68 23.18 -4.76 -1.46
C SER A 68 22.44 -4.34 -2.73
N LEU A 69 21.56 -3.34 -2.63
CA LEU A 69 20.66 -2.94 -3.72
C LEU A 69 20.72 -1.43 -3.99
N LYS A 70 20.46 -1.07 -5.24
CA LYS A 70 20.03 0.26 -5.66
C LYS A 70 18.56 0.20 -6.02
N VAL A 71 17.77 1.10 -5.45
CA VAL A 71 16.33 1.18 -5.66
C VAL A 71 16.02 2.58 -6.20
N ASP A 72 15.52 2.64 -7.42
CA ASP A 72 15.08 3.88 -8.07
C ASP A 72 13.54 3.91 -8.11
N LEU A 73 12.92 4.91 -7.47
CA LEU A 73 11.46 5.09 -7.47
C LEU A 73 11.01 5.64 -8.82
N LEU A 74 10.10 4.91 -9.49
CA LEU A 74 9.56 5.33 -10.78
C LEU A 74 8.25 6.11 -10.63
N ARG A 75 7.33 5.58 -9.82
CA ARG A 75 6.03 6.20 -9.56
C ARG A 75 5.40 5.65 -8.29
N SER A 76 4.38 6.36 -7.80
CA SER A 76 3.55 5.91 -6.68
C SER A 76 2.10 6.36 -6.86
N TRP A 77 1.17 5.62 -6.28
CA TRP A 77 -0.25 5.96 -6.27
C TRP A 77 -0.92 5.53 -4.97
N THR A 78 -2.06 6.15 -4.67
CA THR A 78 -2.87 5.83 -3.49
C THR A 78 -3.98 4.87 -3.88
N CYS A 79 -4.12 3.82 -3.08
CA CYS A 79 -5.17 2.81 -3.18
C CYS A 79 -6.12 2.93 -1.99
N LYS A 80 -7.41 2.66 -2.22
CA LYS A 80 -8.41 2.52 -1.16
C LYS A 80 -8.53 1.04 -0.76
N GLY A 81 -8.72 0.77 0.52
CA GLY A 81 -8.79 -0.57 1.10
C GLY A 81 -7.58 -0.91 1.96
N HIS A 82 -7.26 -2.20 2.06
CA HIS A 82 -6.14 -2.71 2.86
C HIS A 82 -5.31 -3.73 2.06
N THR A 83 -4.13 -4.08 2.55
CA THR A 83 -3.20 -5.01 1.89
C THR A 83 -3.11 -6.36 2.62
N GLY A 84 -4.01 -6.61 3.58
CA GLY A 84 -4.07 -7.87 4.34
C GLY A 84 -4.53 -9.06 3.49
N ASN A 85 -4.37 -10.28 4.01
CA ASN A 85 -4.79 -11.54 3.38
C ASN A 85 -4.24 -11.75 1.96
N TYR A 86 -3.01 -11.29 1.69
CA TYR A 86 -2.35 -11.42 0.39
C TYR A 86 -3.19 -10.87 -0.78
N GLN A 87 -4.01 -9.85 -0.52
CA GLN A 87 -4.75 -9.17 -1.57
C GLN A 87 -3.79 -8.54 -2.59
N GLU A 88 -4.15 -8.64 -3.87
CA GLU A 88 -3.41 -7.99 -4.93
C GLU A 88 -3.41 -6.46 -4.76
N LEU A 89 -2.30 -5.84 -5.13
CA LEU A 89 -2.17 -4.39 -5.10
C LEU A 89 -3.07 -3.75 -6.16
N CYS A 90 -3.68 -2.61 -5.83
CA CYS A 90 -4.52 -1.93 -6.81
C CYS A 90 -3.70 -1.44 -8.01
N ARG A 91 -4.30 -1.48 -9.21
CA ARG A 91 -3.69 -0.98 -10.45
C ARG A 91 -3.43 0.51 -10.38
N GLY A 92 -2.31 0.93 -10.95
CA GLY A 92 -1.95 2.34 -11.05
C GLY A 92 -2.77 3.10 -12.09
N PRO A 93 -2.63 4.44 -12.13
CA PRO A 93 -3.41 5.29 -13.02
C PRO A 93 -3.24 4.95 -14.51
N GLU A 94 -2.03 4.61 -14.94
CA GLU A 94 -1.71 4.32 -16.33
C GLU A 94 -2.30 2.99 -16.82
N GLU A 95 -2.30 1.97 -15.96
CA GLU A 95 -2.97 0.70 -16.21
C GLU A 95 -4.48 0.86 -16.25
N ASN A 96 -5.03 1.73 -15.39
CA ASN A 96 -6.45 2.04 -15.38
C ASN A 96 -6.87 2.87 -16.61
N ALA A 97 -5.96 3.70 -17.15
CA ALA A 97 -6.16 4.50 -18.35
C ALA A 97 -6.01 3.70 -19.66
N GLY A 98 -5.62 2.41 -19.58
CA GLY A 98 -5.49 1.54 -20.75
C GLY A 98 -4.27 1.83 -21.63
N VAL A 99 -3.33 2.67 -21.17
CA VAL A 99 -2.16 3.11 -21.97
C VAL A 99 -1.23 1.94 -22.33
N PHE A 100 -1.14 0.93 -21.45
CA PHE A 100 -0.30 -0.26 -21.69
C PHE A 100 -0.97 -1.37 -22.52
N ALA A 101 -2.28 -1.30 -22.78
CA ALA A 101 -2.99 -2.30 -23.59
C ALA A 101 -2.64 -2.23 -25.09
N GLN A 102 -1.89 -1.21 -25.52
CA GLN A 102 -1.56 -0.96 -26.94
C GLN A 102 -0.20 -1.52 -27.39
N ASN A 103 0.63 -2.05 -26.48
CA ASN A 103 2.00 -2.48 -26.80
C ASN A 103 2.21 -4.00 -26.93
N GLU A 104 1.16 -4.82 -26.74
CA GLU A 104 1.23 -6.30 -26.84
C GLU A 104 0.60 -6.86 -28.13
N SER A 105 0.31 -6.01 -29.13
CA SER A 105 -0.37 -6.40 -30.38
C SER A 105 0.43 -6.16 -31.67
N ASN A 106 1.77 -6.23 -31.61
CA ASN A 106 2.65 -6.26 -32.77
C ASN A 106 3.43 -7.57 -32.88
#